data_AF-E9AQC7-F1
#
_entry.id   AF-E9AQC7-F1
#
_cell.length_a   1.000
_cell.length_b   1.000
_cell.length_c   1.000
_cell.angle_alpha   90.00
_cell.angle_beta   90.00
_cell.angle_gamma   90.00
#
_symmetry.space_group_name_H-M   'P 1'
#
loop_
_entity.id
_entity.type
_entity.pdbx_description
1 polymer ?
#
loop_
_entity_poly.entity_id
_entity_poly.type
_entity_poly.pdbx_seq_one_letter_code
_entity_poly.pdbx_strand_id
1 'polypeptide(L)'
;MHRPAARLPVHFLVDIDHTLVHPVYRRVAGNNSDTTRCRSGPLPPASAWGWWLLNYVDGRVTHVRLRPHVVPFLSHVLLDRSLDTSETEVHVSLYTRQSAAYCAAIAHQVLLPALAQSKGKPLHEFRRNDVFHRLFGGERCVRGKFEATYWLNPSPGLLSEGSPADQRQLGEATASLEWRKTIFVLPSPLTTLLVDDRCVNFRVTELRTGHGVLVPSYYADAVACAADDCFRVPPTDSLYDVIGMDLDGRGGGVPSGRAMLGRVDVNDVVVGLLDVLEAFVQCCHSHRCAIEAMHGGSAGMSSPGERTSCAARPPVDAALSNFNFFERSPLYRQQWNAFHAHRADLLHSYFTG
;
A
#
# COMPACT_ATOMS: atom_id res chain seq x y z
N MET A 1 -9.25 -5.48 -39.98
CA MET A 1 -9.06 -6.08 -38.64
C MET A 1 -8.62 -4.98 -37.70
N HIS A 2 -9.48 -4.53 -36.79
CA HIS A 2 -9.10 -3.54 -35.78
C HIS A 2 -8.15 -4.20 -34.77
N ARG A 3 -6.96 -3.63 -34.59
CA ARG A 3 -6.05 -4.04 -33.51
C ARG A 3 -6.81 -3.83 -32.18
N PRO A 4 -6.95 -4.85 -31.31
CA PRO A 4 -7.58 -4.64 -30.01
C PRO A 4 -6.83 -3.51 -29.30
N ALA A 5 -7.57 -2.54 -28.77
CA ALA A 5 -6.98 -1.45 -28.02
C ALA A 5 -6.17 -2.03 -26.85
N ALA A 6 -4.92 -1.58 -26.69
CA ALA A 6 -4.10 -2.01 -25.56
C ALA A 6 -4.80 -1.68 -24.24
N ARG A 7 -4.71 -2.54 -23.22
CA ARG A 7 -5.33 -2.24 -21.90
C ARG A 7 -4.65 -1.03 -21.26
N LEU A 8 -5.41 -0.20 -20.55
CA LEU A 8 -4.89 0.96 -19.82
C LEU A 8 -4.12 0.46 -18.59
N PRO A 9 -2.81 0.75 -18.46
CA PRO A 9 -2.05 0.35 -17.30
C PRO A 9 -2.45 1.17 -16.07
N VAL A 10 -2.79 0.49 -14.98
CA VAL A 10 -3.07 1.06 -13.66
C VAL A 10 -1.98 0.58 -12.71
N HIS A 11 -1.35 1.48 -11.97
CA HIS A 11 -0.18 1.16 -11.16
C HIS A 11 -0.43 1.34 -9.68
N PHE A 12 -0.04 0.36 -8.88
CA PHE A 12 0.03 0.46 -7.43
C PHE A 12 1.48 0.48 -6.98
N LEU A 13 1.90 1.59 -6.37
CA LEU A 13 3.18 1.71 -5.69
C LEU A 13 2.95 1.38 -4.22
N VAL A 14 3.47 0.25 -3.75
CA VAL A 14 3.25 -0.22 -2.38
C VAL A 14 4.54 -0.09 -1.59
N ASP A 15 4.46 0.60 -0.46
CA ASP A 15 5.56 0.65 0.50
C ASP A 15 5.85 -0.71 1.13
N ILE A 16 7.06 -0.87 1.69
CA ILE A 16 7.51 -2.10 2.32
C ILE A 16 7.45 -1.99 3.84
N ASP A 17 8.18 -1.02 4.40
CA ASP A 17 8.53 -0.97 5.82
C ASP A 17 7.34 -0.50 6.65
N HIS A 18 6.85 -1.34 7.56
CA HIS A 18 5.62 -1.15 8.33
C HIS A 18 4.33 -1.12 7.48
N THR A 19 4.43 -1.14 6.15
CA THR A 19 3.28 -1.38 5.27
C THR A 19 3.04 -2.87 5.07
N LEU A 20 4.02 -3.59 4.50
CA LEU A 20 3.93 -5.03 4.21
C LEU A 20 4.66 -5.88 5.24
N VAL A 21 5.73 -5.35 5.84
CA VAL A 21 6.61 -6.10 6.75
C VAL A 21 7.04 -5.25 7.94
N HIS A 22 7.36 -5.89 9.06
CA HIS A 22 8.04 -5.25 10.18
C HIS A 22 9.55 -5.56 10.10
N PRO A 23 10.42 -4.55 9.87
CA PRO A 23 11.86 -4.76 9.79
C PRO A 23 12.52 -4.89 11.17
N VAL A 24 13.43 -5.87 11.31
CA VAL A 24 14.28 -6.06 12.49
C VAL A 24 15.71 -5.69 12.19
N TYR A 25 16.15 -4.61 12.81
CA TYR A 25 17.48 -4.06 12.66
C TYR A 25 18.50 -4.84 13.50
N ARG A 26 19.71 -5.02 12.95
CA ARG A 26 20.85 -5.54 13.72
C ARG A 26 21.12 -4.57 14.88
N ARG A 27 21.07 -5.06 16.13
CA ARG A 27 21.62 -4.29 17.25
C ARG A 27 23.12 -4.18 17.03
N VAL A 28 23.59 -3.00 16.62
CA VAL A 28 25.01 -2.68 16.74
C VAL A 28 25.27 -2.54 18.24
N ALA A 29 26.03 -3.46 18.80
CA ALA A 29 26.52 -3.31 20.17
C ALA A 29 27.33 -2.01 20.22
N GLY A 30 26.77 -0.97 20.84
CA GLY A 30 27.58 0.12 21.36
C GLY A 30 28.53 -0.44 22.40
N ASN A 31 29.69 0.20 22.56
CA ASN A 31 30.78 -0.14 23.48
C ASN A 31 30.33 -0.33 24.95
N ASN A 32 29.64 -1.41 25.26
CA ASN A 32 29.63 -1.98 26.59
C ASN A 32 30.64 -3.11 26.56
N SER A 33 31.80 -2.81 27.12
CA SER A 33 32.73 -3.79 27.65
C SER A 33 32.02 -4.62 28.72
N ASP A 34 31.26 -5.62 28.29
CA ASP A 34 31.03 -6.80 29.10
C ASP A 34 30.83 -8.00 28.19
N THR A 35 31.86 -8.83 28.20
CA THR A 35 31.97 -10.05 27.45
C THR A 35 31.04 -11.09 28.05
N THR A 36 29.97 -11.47 27.36
CA THR A 36 29.35 -12.78 27.60
C THR A 36 28.58 -13.29 26.38
N ARG A 37 29.24 -14.22 25.68
CA ARG A 37 28.70 -15.31 24.86
C ARG A 37 27.72 -14.93 23.72
N CYS A 38 28.28 -14.54 22.58
CA CYS A 38 27.69 -14.94 21.30
C CYS A 38 27.99 -16.43 21.08
N ARG A 39 27.06 -17.31 21.49
CA ARG A 39 27.05 -18.69 20.99
C ARG A 39 26.59 -18.66 19.54
N SER A 40 27.50 -18.94 18.62
CA SER A 40 27.22 -19.42 17.27
C SER A 40 26.54 -20.79 17.36
N GLY A 41 25.24 -20.77 17.63
CA GLY A 41 24.37 -21.93 17.43
C GLY A 41 23.93 -21.99 15.96
N PRO A 42 23.74 -23.20 15.39
CA PRO A 42 23.11 -23.32 14.08
C PRO A 42 21.71 -22.70 14.16
N LEU A 43 21.44 -21.76 13.24
CA LEU A 43 20.15 -21.09 13.15
C LEU A 43 19.06 -22.13 12.83
N PRO A 44 17.96 -22.18 13.60
CA PRO A 44 16.83 -23.02 13.26
C PRO A 44 16.21 -22.60 11.91
N PRO A 45 15.58 -23.51 11.17
CA PRO A 45 14.99 -23.20 9.87
C PRO A 45 13.98 -22.04 9.98
N ALA A 46 14.17 -21.03 9.12
CA ALA A 46 13.53 -19.71 9.17
C ALA A 46 11.98 -19.72 9.12
N SER A 47 11.34 -20.83 8.78
CA SER A 47 9.88 -20.91 8.64
C SER A 47 9.12 -21.17 9.96
N ALA A 48 9.77 -21.64 11.02
CA ALA A 48 9.06 -22.10 12.21
C ALA A 48 8.55 -20.97 13.14
N TRP A 49 9.03 -19.73 12.99
CA TRP A 49 8.76 -18.61 13.91
C TRP A 49 8.25 -17.33 13.20
N GLY A 50 7.92 -17.41 11.90
CA GLY A 50 7.40 -16.26 11.14
C GLY A 50 8.41 -15.16 10.80
N TRP A 51 9.71 -15.43 10.98
CA TRP A 51 10.81 -14.49 10.69
C TRP A 51 11.53 -14.87 9.40
N TRP A 52 11.67 -13.92 8.49
CA TRP A 52 12.37 -14.12 7.22
C TRP A 52 13.74 -13.46 7.27
N LEU A 53 14.79 -14.24 7.02
CA LEU A 53 16.16 -13.74 6.95
C LEU A 53 16.37 -12.89 5.70
N LEU A 54 17.08 -11.78 5.83
CA LEU A 54 17.49 -10.92 4.72
C LEU A 54 19.00 -10.83 4.62
N ASN A 55 19.51 -11.02 3.40
CA ASN A 55 20.92 -10.84 3.08
C ASN A 55 21.06 -9.91 1.88
N TYR A 56 21.60 -8.70 2.09
CA TYR A 56 21.84 -7.71 1.04
C TYR A 56 23.02 -6.80 1.40
N VAL A 57 23.54 -6.08 0.41
CA VAL A 57 24.66 -5.14 0.58
C VAL A 57 24.26 -4.05 1.57
N ASP A 58 25.14 -3.78 2.54
CA ASP A 58 24.91 -2.83 3.64
C ASP A 58 23.73 -3.20 4.56
N GLY A 59 23.46 -4.50 4.70
CA GLY A 59 22.33 -5.08 5.43
C GLY A 59 22.20 -4.65 6.89
N ARG A 60 21.47 -3.55 7.14
CA ARG A 60 21.09 -3.08 8.48
C ARG A 60 19.89 -3.85 9.03
N VAL A 61 18.97 -4.24 8.15
CA VAL A 61 17.83 -5.12 8.48
C VAL A 61 18.29 -6.56 8.29
N THR A 62 18.13 -7.37 9.33
CA THR A 62 18.58 -8.77 9.32
C THR A 62 17.42 -9.74 9.14
N HIS A 63 16.26 -9.39 9.68
CA HIS A 63 15.06 -10.19 9.59
C HIS A 63 13.87 -9.29 9.34
N VAL A 64 12.81 -9.86 8.77
CA VAL A 64 11.51 -9.20 8.68
C VAL A 64 10.41 -10.16 9.13
N ARG A 65 9.33 -9.60 9.65
CA ARG A 65 8.08 -10.34 9.86
C ARG A 65 7.05 -9.82 8.88
N LEU A 66 6.38 -10.72 8.16
CA LEU A 66 5.27 -10.35 7.28
C LEU A 66 4.11 -9.82 8.11
N ARG A 67 3.43 -8.79 7.60
CA ARG A 67 2.12 -8.40 8.14
C ARG A 67 1.09 -9.49 7.85
N PRO A 68 0.16 -9.77 8.77
CA PRO A 68 -0.95 -10.67 8.51
C PRO A 68 -1.69 -10.32 7.22
N HIS A 69 -2.20 -11.36 6.54
CA HIS A 69 -2.95 -11.27 5.27
C HIS A 69 -2.20 -10.69 4.05
N VAL A 70 -0.96 -10.21 4.18
CA VAL A 70 -0.18 -9.71 3.02
C VAL A 70 0.00 -10.76 1.93
N VAL A 71 0.24 -12.03 2.29
CA VAL A 71 0.44 -13.09 1.28
C VAL A 71 -0.86 -13.39 0.51
N PRO A 72 -2.01 -13.63 1.17
CA PRO A 72 -3.30 -13.69 0.48
C PRO A 72 -3.61 -12.46 -0.37
N PHE A 73 -3.38 -11.25 0.15
CA PHE A 73 -3.60 -10.00 -0.58
C PHE A 73 -2.75 -9.90 -1.85
N LEU A 74 -1.43 -10.13 -1.73
CA LEU A 74 -0.53 -10.09 -2.87
C LEU A 74 -0.83 -11.21 -3.85
N SER A 75 -1.24 -12.39 -3.40
CA SER A 75 -1.72 -13.46 -4.29
C SER A 75 -2.91 -12.98 -5.12
N HIS A 76 -3.90 -12.40 -4.46
CA HIS A 76 -5.14 -11.94 -5.08
C HIS A 76 -4.87 -10.89 -6.17
N VAL A 77 -4.03 -9.90 -5.88
CA VAL A 77 -3.74 -8.80 -6.81
C VAL A 77 -2.70 -9.20 -7.88
N LEU A 78 -1.63 -9.91 -7.53
CA LEU A 78 -0.51 -10.20 -8.44
C LEU A 78 -0.72 -11.45 -9.29
N LEU A 79 -1.25 -12.52 -8.68
CA LEU A 79 -1.28 -13.86 -9.29
C LEU A 79 -2.65 -14.20 -9.83
N ASP A 80 -3.68 -13.94 -9.04
CA ASP A 80 -5.07 -14.18 -9.42
C ASP A 80 -5.59 -13.06 -10.32
N ARG A 81 -4.84 -11.95 -10.42
CA ARG A 81 -5.15 -10.78 -11.27
C ARG A 81 -6.58 -10.30 -11.05
N SER A 82 -7.07 -10.34 -9.81
CA SER A 82 -8.48 -10.13 -9.52
C SER A 82 -8.99 -8.71 -9.80
N LEU A 83 -8.09 -7.73 -9.80
CA LEU A 83 -8.39 -6.33 -10.07
C LEU A 83 -8.26 -5.96 -11.56
N ASP A 84 -7.82 -6.89 -12.40
CA ASP A 84 -7.76 -6.66 -13.84
C ASP A 84 -9.17 -6.59 -14.45
N THR A 85 -9.39 -5.67 -15.38
CA THR A 85 -10.63 -5.63 -16.17
C THR A 85 -10.34 -5.93 -17.65
N SER A 86 -11.40 -6.03 -18.46
CA SER A 86 -11.25 -6.15 -19.92
C SER A 86 -10.48 -4.98 -20.55
N GLU A 87 -10.48 -3.80 -19.90
CA GLU A 87 -9.87 -2.59 -20.46
C GLU A 87 -8.72 -2.03 -19.63
N THR A 88 -8.52 -2.46 -18.40
CA THR A 88 -7.43 -2.01 -17.51
C THR A 88 -6.57 -3.18 -17.07
N GLU A 89 -5.27 -2.96 -16.97
CA GLU A 89 -4.30 -3.94 -16.49
C GLU A 89 -3.58 -3.40 -15.26
N VAL A 90 -3.61 -4.13 -14.15
CA VAL A 90 -3.03 -3.70 -12.88
C VAL A 90 -1.57 -4.11 -12.78
N HIS A 91 -0.70 -3.18 -12.40
CA HIS A 91 0.72 -3.41 -12.18
C HIS A 91 1.09 -2.98 -10.76
N VAL A 92 1.62 -3.91 -9.98
CA VAL A 92 2.08 -3.61 -8.62
C VAL A 92 3.59 -3.49 -8.61
N SER A 93 4.10 -2.41 -8.01
CA SER A 93 5.52 -2.16 -7.81
C SER A 93 5.79 -1.91 -6.34
N LEU A 94 6.99 -2.28 -5.88
CA LEU A 94 7.44 -1.98 -4.52
C LEU A 94 8.20 -0.66 -4.51
N TYR A 95 7.97 0.17 -3.50
CA TYR A 95 8.66 1.45 -3.35
C TYR A 95 9.01 1.72 -1.90
N THR A 96 10.29 1.64 -1.54
CA THR A 96 10.79 1.91 -0.18
C THR A 96 11.72 3.13 -0.14
N ARG A 97 11.92 3.70 1.05
CA ARG A 97 12.96 4.69 1.33
C ARG A 97 14.34 4.07 1.61
N GLN A 98 14.39 2.76 1.81
CA GLN A 98 15.64 2.00 1.93
C GLN A 98 16.29 1.78 0.56
N SER A 99 17.51 1.27 0.50
CA SER A 99 18.23 1.09 -0.76
C SER A 99 17.52 0.15 -1.76
N ALA A 100 17.80 0.31 -3.05
CA ALA A 100 17.39 -0.64 -4.09
C ALA A 100 17.75 -2.11 -3.74
N ALA A 101 18.92 -2.32 -3.13
CA ALA A 101 19.37 -3.65 -2.69
C ALA A 101 18.44 -4.25 -1.62
N TYR A 102 17.95 -3.44 -0.68
CA TYR A 102 16.95 -3.87 0.30
C TYR A 102 15.62 -4.21 -0.37
N CYS A 103 15.13 -3.34 -1.26
CA CYS A 103 13.88 -3.56 -2.01
C CYS A 103 13.92 -4.90 -2.79
N ALA A 104 15.02 -5.15 -3.50
CA ALA A 104 15.25 -6.41 -4.21
C ALA A 104 15.32 -7.63 -3.27
N ALA A 105 15.98 -7.49 -2.12
CA ALA A 105 16.06 -8.58 -1.14
C ALA A 105 14.69 -8.94 -0.57
N ILE A 106 13.86 -7.95 -0.23
CA ILE A 106 12.47 -8.17 0.21
C ILE A 106 11.67 -8.91 -0.86
N ALA A 107 11.73 -8.46 -2.11
CA ALA A 107 11.01 -9.12 -3.20
C ALA A 107 11.47 -10.58 -3.36
N HIS A 108 12.77 -10.82 -3.51
CA HIS A 108 13.30 -12.11 -3.94
C HIS A 108 13.55 -13.14 -2.83
N GLN A 109 13.75 -12.68 -1.59
CA GLN A 109 14.07 -13.54 -0.43
C GLN A 109 12.88 -13.70 0.52
N VAL A 110 11.86 -12.84 0.42
CA VAL A 110 10.70 -12.85 1.35
C VAL A 110 9.38 -13.01 0.59
N LEU A 111 8.98 -12.00 -0.20
CA LEU A 111 7.63 -11.95 -0.77
C LEU A 111 7.39 -13.04 -1.83
N LEU A 112 8.30 -13.20 -2.81
CA LEU A 112 8.15 -14.24 -3.84
C LEU A 112 8.22 -15.66 -3.25
N PRO A 113 9.15 -15.99 -2.33
CA PRO A 113 9.12 -17.26 -1.61
C PRO A 113 7.82 -17.51 -0.84
N ALA A 114 7.30 -16.50 -0.13
CA ALA A 114 6.04 -16.63 0.60
C ALA A 114 4.84 -16.87 -0.32
N LEU A 115 4.78 -16.19 -1.48
CA LEU A 115 3.76 -16.42 -2.52
C LEU A 115 3.88 -17.81 -3.16
N ALA A 116 5.10 -18.27 -3.41
CA ALA A 116 5.35 -19.60 -3.95
C ALA A 116 4.89 -20.70 -2.98
N GLN A 117 5.21 -20.52 -1.69
CA GLN A 117 4.78 -21.41 -0.62
C GLN A 117 3.24 -21.44 -0.49
N SER A 118 2.57 -20.29 -0.53
CA SER A 118 1.10 -20.25 -0.38
C SER A 118 0.36 -20.86 -1.57
N LYS A 119 0.90 -20.78 -2.78
CA LYS A 119 0.31 -21.41 -3.98
C LYS A 119 0.77 -22.86 -4.20
N GLY A 120 1.65 -23.41 -3.38
CA GLY A 120 2.22 -24.74 -3.59
C GLY A 120 3.01 -24.86 -4.90
N LYS A 121 3.58 -23.75 -5.39
CA LYS A 121 4.28 -23.67 -6.67
C LYS A 121 5.79 -23.49 -6.46
N PRO A 122 6.64 -23.96 -7.38
CA PRO A 122 8.07 -23.80 -7.22
C PRO A 122 8.52 -22.34 -7.47
N LEU A 123 9.45 -21.84 -6.65
CA LEU A 123 9.89 -20.43 -6.66
C LEU A 123 10.40 -19.92 -8.01
N HIS A 124 10.96 -20.80 -8.85
CA HIS A 124 11.52 -20.40 -10.15
C HIS A 124 10.44 -19.96 -11.15
N GLU A 125 9.19 -20.39 -11.00
CA GLU A 125 8.07 -19.91 -11.83
C GLU A 125 7.81 -18.42 -11.58
N PHE A 126 7.83 -18.00 -10.31
CA PHE A 126 7.62 -16.60 -9.93
C PHE A 126 8.77 -15.69 -10.35
N ARG A 127 10.00 -16.20 -10.35
CA ARG A 127 11.18 -15.42 -10.77
C ARG A 127 11.22 -15.17 -12.28
N ARG A 128 10.58 -16.01 -13.09
CA ARG A 128 10.54 -15.86 -14.55
C ARG A 128 9.42 -14.94 -15.02
N ASN A 129 8.38 -14.76 -14.20
CA ASN A 129 7.15 -14.07 -14.60
C ASN A 129 7.13 -12.58 -14.21
N ASP A 130 8.25 -11.99 -13.78
CA ASP A 130 8.34 -10.57 -13.37
C ASP A 130 7.13 -10.11 -12.53
N VAL A 131 6.80 -10.90 -11.49
CA VAL A 131 5.55 -10.78 -10.72
C VAL A 131 5.32 -9.37 -10.19
N PHE A 132 6.38 -8.70 -9.73
CA PHE A 132 6.35 -7.27 -9.44
C PHE A 132 6.78 -6.50 -10.69
N HIS A 133 5.99 -5.51 -11.10
CA HIS A 133 6.25 -4.72 -12.29
C HIS A 133 7.60 -3.98 -12.20
N ARG A 134 7.85 -3.30 -11.07
CA ARG A 134 9.11 -2.59 -10.78
C ARG A 134 9.43 -2.59 -9.30
N LEU A 135 10.71 -2.38 -9.00
CA LEU A 135 11.25 -2.24 -7.64
C LEU A 135 11.97 -0.90 -7.53
N PHE A 136 11.55 -0.04 -6.61
CA PHE A 136 12.12 1.28 -6.39
C PHE A 136 12.70 1.39 -4.98
N GLY A 137 13.97 1.81 -4.89
CA GLY A 137 14.61 2.17 -3.63
C GLY A 137 14.55 3.68 -3.35
N GLY A 138 15.11 4.06 -2.21
CA GLY A 138 15.13 5.41 -1.68
C GLY A 138 15.88 6.40 -2.56
N GLU A 139 16.76 5.91 -3.43
CA GLU A 139 17.40 6.73 -4.47
C GLU A 139 16.42 7.38 -5.46
N ARG A 140 15.17 6.89 -5.52
CA ARG A 140 14.08 7.48 -6.32
C ARG A 140 13.22 8.48 -5.57
N CYS A 141 13.37 8.56 -4.24
CA CYS A 141 12.65 9.55 -3.45
C CYS A 141 13.09 10.96 -3.86
N VAL A 142 12.18 11.91 -3.78
CA VAL A 142 12.44 13.30 -4.17
C VAL A 142 12.62 14.14 -2.91
N ARG A 143 13.65 14.99 -2.91
CA ARG A 143 13.89 15.99 -1.87
C ARG A 143 13.24 17.30 -2.30
N GLY A 144 12.38 17.88 -1.47
CA GLY A 144 11.83 19.20 -1.75
C GLY A 144 11.41 19.94 -0.49
N LYS A 145 11.36 21.28 -0.58
CA LYS A 145 10.73 22.14 0.41
C LYS A 145 9.22 22.01 0.20
N PHE A 146 8.52 21.43 1.16
CA PHE A 146 7.07 21.33 1.09
C PHE A 146 6.49 21.67 2.45
N GLU A 147 5.54 22.61 2.45
CA GLU A 147 4.77 23.04 3.62
C GLU A 147 4.01 21.82 4.15
N ALA A 148 4.57 21.17 5.16
CA ALA A 148 3.81 20.33 6.06
C ALA A 148 3.64 21.15 7.33
N THR A 149 2.42 21.60 7.58
CA THR A 149 2.05 22.19 8.88
C THR A 149 2.04 21.03 9.87
N TYR A 150 3.17 20.82 10.55
CA TYR A 150 3.28 19.77 11.56
C TYR A 150 2.48 20.17 12.80
N TRP A 151 1.39 19.45 13.06
CA TRP A 151 0.77 19.45 14.38
C TRP A 151 1.52 18.42 15.23
N LEU A 152 2.37 18.91 16.13
CA LEU A 152 2.99 18.08 17.16
C LEU A 152 1.89 17.64 18.13
N ASN A 153 1.38 16.41 17.98
CA ASN A 153 0.77 15.74 19.12
C ASN A 153 1.91 15.33 20.04
N PRO A 154 1.93 15.75 21.32
CA PRO A 154 2.90 15.24 22.27
C PRO A 154 2.72 13.72 22.39
N SER A 155 3.85 13.01 22.42
CA SER A 155 3.89 11.57 22.64
C SER A 155 3.04 11.16 23.86
N PRO A 156 2.41 9.98 23.86
CA PRO A 156 1.72 9.45 25.04
C PRO A 156 2.76 8.99 26.06
N GLY A 157 3.30 9.93 26.83
CA GLY A 157 4.30 9.65 27.85
C GLY A 157 4.57 10.90 28.65
N LEU A 158 4.08 10.91 29.89
CA LEU A 158 4.08 12.00 30.88
C LEU A 158 2.90 12.97 30.78
N LEU A 159 1.68 12.46 31.01
CA LEU A 159 0.61 13.31 31.53
C LEU A 159 0.93 13.58 33.01
N SER A 160 1.50 14.77 33.29
CA SER A 160 1.34 15.36 34.62
C SER A 160 -0.12 15.75 34.76
N GLU A 161 -0.83 15.17 35.73
CA GLU A 161 -2.19 15.56 36.08
C GLU A 161 -2.24 17.08 36.31
N GLY A 162 -3.05 17.79 35.52
CA GLY A 162 -3.37 19.19 35.79
C GLY A 162 -3.28 20.21 34.65
N SER A 163 -3.07 19.83 33.38
CA SER A 163 -3.04 20.82 32.27
C SER A 163 -4.37 20.86 31.49
N PRO A 164 -4.97 22.05 31.25
CA PRO A 164 -6.26 22.18 30.57
C PRO A 164 -6.18 21.80 29.09
N ALA A 165 -7.29 21.27 28.57
CA ALA A 165 -7.45 20.59 27.28
C ALA A 165 -7.23 21.44 25.99
N ASP A 166 -6.64 22.64 26.07
CA ASP A 166 -6.64 23.61 24.97
C ASP A 166 -5.26 24.12 24.50
N GLN A 167 -4.15 23.47 24.87
CA GLN A 167 -2.85 23.80 24.26
C GLN A 167 -2.56 22.94 23.02
N ARG A 168 -3.36 23.14 21.97
CA ARG A 168 -2.94 22.83 20.59
C ARG A 168 -2.02 23.96 20.11
N GLN A 169 -0.71 23.84 20.36
CA GLN A 169 0.24 24.80 19.80
C GLN A 169 0.44 24.52 18.32
N LEU A 170 0.10 25.51 17.48
CA LEU A 170 0.51 25.55 16.08
C LEU A 170 2.03 25.71 16.05
N GLY A 171 2.75 24.62 15.79
CA GLY A 171 4.19 24.69 15.54
C GLY A 171 4.44 25.44 14.24
N GLU A 172 5.34 26.42 14.27
CA GLU A 172 5.83 27.09 13.07
C GLU A 172 6.28 26.05 12.03
N ALA A 173 5.78 26.18 10.80
CA ALA A 173 6.13 25.34 9.67
C ALA A 173 7.63 25.51 9.34
N THR A 174 8.47 24.76 10.05
CA THR A 174 9.88 24.61 9.67
C THR A 174 9.89 23.77 8.40
N ALA A 175 10.28 24.39 7.29
CA ALA A 175 10.49 23.70 6.02
C ALA A 175 11.60 22.65 6.17
N SER A 176 11.26 21.45 6.65
CA SER A 176 12.16 20.31 6.67
C SER A 176 12.29 19.80 5.23
N LEU A 177 13.53 19.74 4.75
CA LEU A 177 13.85 19.10 3.46
C LEU A 177 13.73 17.58 3.64
N GLU A 178 12.51 17.09 3.62
CA GLU A 178 12.22 15.67 3.77
C GLU A 178 12.18 14.94 2.43
N TRP A 179 12.64 13.69 2.46
CA TRP A 179 12.56 12.78 1.33
C TRP A 179 11.16 12.20 1.25
N ARG A 180 10.48 12.42 0.13
CA ARG A 180 9.12 11.93 -0.13
C ARG A 180 9.11 10.98 -1.33
N LYS A 181 8.14 10.07 -1.34
CA LYS A 181 7.81 9.27 -2.51
C LYS A 181 6.87 10.07 -3.41
N THR A 182 6.75 9.62 -4.64
CA THR A 182 5.91 10.29 -5.61
C THR A 182 5.46 9.33 -6.70
N ILE A 183 4.23 9.49 -7.17
CA ILE A 183 3.65 8.69 -8.24
C ILE A 183 4.33 8.93 -9.61
N PHE A 184 5.04 10.05 -9.74
CA PHE A 184 5.80 10.42 -10.95
C PHE A 184 7.07 9.59 -11.18
N VAL A 185 7.37 8.64 -10.28
CA VAL A 185 8.42 7.64 -10.53
C VAL A 185 8.05 6.70 -11.70
N LEU A 186 6.76 6.62 -12.03
CA LEU A 186 6.21 5.90 -13.18
C LEU A 186 5.74 6.87 -14.29
N PRO A 187 5.71 6.40 -15.55
CA PRO A 187 5.34 7.24 -16.70
C PRO A 187 3.84 7.58 -16.76
N SER A 188 2.99 6.93 -15.95
CA SER A 188 1.53 7.08 -15.98
C SER A 188 0.98 7.55 -14.62
N PRO A 189 1.34 8.77 -14.16
CA PRO A 189 0.97 9.26 -12.83
C PRO A 189 -0.55 9.37 -12.63
N LEU A 190 -1.32 9.65 -13.70
CA LEU A 190 -2.79 9.76 -13.64
C LEU A 190 -3.51 8.42 -13.38
N THR A 191 -2.80 7.30 -13.49
CA THR A 191 -3.31 5.95 -13.19
C THR A 191 -2.48 5.28 -12.10
N THR A 192 -1.71 6.05 -11.33
CA THR A 192 -0.81 5.51 -10.30
C THR A 192 -1.30 5.89 -8.90
N LEU A 193 -1.46 4.89 -8.04
CA LEU A 193 -1.79 5.06 -6.62
C LEU A 193 -0.59 4.68 -5.75
N LEU A 194 -0.27 5.51 -4.75
CA LEU A 194 0.72 5.22 -3.72
C LEU A 194 0.04 4.71 -2.45
N VAL A 195 0.49 3.58 -1.93
CA VAL A 195 0.05 2.99 -0.66
C VAL A 195 1.24 2.99 0.30
N ASP A 196 1.10 3.66 1.44
CA ASP A 196 2.19 3.85 2.41
C ASP A 196 1.63 3.98 3.84
N ASP A 197 2.41 3.65 4.86
CA ASP A 197 1.99 3.74 6.25
C ASP A 197 2.25 5.11 6.88
N ARG A 198 3.04 5.98 6.22
CA ARG A 198 3.42 7.29 6.77
C ARG A 198 2.99 8.46 5.89
N CYS A 199 2.23 9.39 6.47
CA CYS A 199 1.80 10.62 5.79
C CYS A 199 2.97 11.42 5.21
N VAL A 200 4.12 11.44 5.90
CA VAL A 200 5.31 12.20 5.47
C VAL A 200 5.88 11.71 4.13
N ASN A 201 5.57 10.48 3.72
CA ASN A 201 6.05 9.93 2.45
C ASN A 201 5.22 10.43 1.25
N PHE A 202 4.04 10.99 1.47
CA PHE A 202 3.18 11.49 0.40
C PHE A 202 3.43 12.95 0.07
N ARG A 203 3.20 13.31 -1.19
CA ARG A 203 2.99 14.70 -1.56
C ARG A 203 1.56 15.11 -1.20
N VAL A 204 1.40 16.33 -0.70
CA VAL A 204 0.08 16.87 -0.29
C VAL A 204 -0.90 16.82 -1.46
N THR A 205 -0.45 17.19 -2.65
CA THR A 205 -1.27 17.18 -3.88
C THR A 205 -1.71 15.77 -4.28
N GLU A 206 -0.86 14.76 -4.08
CA GLU A 206 -1.21 13.35 -4.33
C GLU A 206 -2.28 12.87 -3.34
N LEU A 207 -2.17 13.22 -2.05
CA LEU A 207 -3.23 12.93 -1.06
C LEU A 207 -4.54 13.67 -1.38
N ARG A 208 -4.47 14.96 -1.73
CA ARG A 208 -5.64 15.80 -2.01
C ARG A 208 -6.42 15.39 -3.26
N THR A 209 -5.75 14.72 -4.19
CA THR A 209 -6.35 14.27 -5.46
C THR A 209 -6.70 12.79 -5.46
N GLY A 210 -6.52 12.10 -4.33
CA GLY A 210 -6.85 10.68 -4.18
C GLY A 210 -5.82 9.72 -4.79
N HIS A 211 -4.57 10.14 -5.00
CA HIS A 211 -3.47 9.29 -5.48
C HIS A 211 -2.64 8.68 -4.33
N GLY A 212 -3.04 8.89 -3.06
CA GLY A 212 -2.40 8.31 -1.89
C GLY A 212 -3.40 7.60 -0.96
N VAL A 213 -3.00 6.45 -0.43
CA VAL A 213 -3.75 5.68 0.58
C VAL A 213 -2.85 5.40 1.77
N LEU A 214 -3.26 5.86 2.95
CA LEU A 214 -2.51 5.74 4.20
C LEU A 214 -2.94 4.49 4.98
N VAL A 215 -2.13 3.44 4.96
CA VAL A 215 -2.42 2.21 5.71
C VAL A 215 -1.90 2.24 7.14
N PRO A 216 -2.42 1.43 8.07
CA PRO A 216 -1.85 1.36 9.41
C PRO A 216 -0.43 0.84 9.43
N SER A 217 0.45 1.50 10.18
CA SER A 217 1.79 0.99 10.44
C SER A 217 1.70 -0.33 11.19
N TYR A 218 2.39 -1.33 10.68
CA TYR A 218 2.48 -2.66 11.25
C TYR A 218 3.74 -2.80 12.12
N TYR A 219 3.50 -3.21 13.37
CA TYR A 219 4.52 -3.56 14.34
C TYR A 219 4.20 -4.94 14.92
N ALA A 220 5.13 -5.88 14.75
CA ALA A 220 4.95 -7.29 15.11
C ALA A 220 4.58 -7.55 16.58
N ASP A 221 4.97 -6.63 17.47
CA ASP A 221 4.87 -6.79 18.93
C ASP A 221 3.75 -5.91 19.54
N ALA A 222 2.96 -5.23 18.71
CA ALA A 222 1.85 -4.40 19.19
C ALA A 222 0.67 -5.26 19.67
N VAL A 223 0.18 -4.97 20.88
CA VAL A 223 -0.95 -5.68 21.52
C VAL A 223 -2.26 -5.19 20.90
N ALA A 224 -2.83 -6.02 20.02
CA ALA A 224 -4.23 -6.06 19.57
C ALA A 224 -4.72 -5.11 18.42
N CYS A 225 -5.31 -5.80 17.42
CA CYS A 225 -6.64 -5.61 16.79
C CYS A 225 -6.88 -4.39 15.87
N ALA A 226 -7.38 -4.67 14.65
CA ALA A 226 -7.76 -3.79 13.52
C ALA A 226 -6.69 -3.48 12.46
N ALA A 227 -5.40 -3.32 12.82
CA ALA A 227 -4.35 -3.07 11.80
C ALA A 227 -4.15 -4.27 10.84
N ASP A 228 -4.49 -5.47 11.26
CA ASP A 228 -4.30 -6.69 10.47
C ASP A 228 -5.42 -6.90 9.42
N ASP A 229 -6.61 -6.33 9.64
CA ASP A 229 -7.76 -6.52 8.75
C ASP A 229 -7.67 -5.67 7.47
N CYS A 230 -6.82 -4.63 7.41
CA CYS A 230 -6.78 -3.76 6.23
C CYS A 230 -6.30 -4.49 4.96
N PHE A 231 -5.53 -5.57 5.09
CA PHE A 231 -5.10 -6.44 3.98
C PHE A 231 -5.93 -7.71 3.86
N ARG A 232 -7.01 -7.84 4.64
CA ARG A 232 -7.89 -9.01 4.57
C ARG A 232 -8.52 -9.06 3.18
N VAL A 233 -8.49 -10.25 2.58
CA VAL A 233 -9.18 -10.55 1.33
C VAL A 233 -10.44 -11.33 1.67
N PRO A 234 -11.58 -11.09 1.01
CA PRO A 234 -12.75 -11.96 1.12
C PRO A 234 -12.36 -13.42 0.83
N PRO A 235 -12.95 -14.41 1.50
CA PRO A 235 -12.70 -15.81 1.16
C PRO A 235 -13.03 -16.03 -0.32
N THR A 236 -12.06 -16.58 -1.07
CA THR A 236 -12.19 -16.92 -2.50
C THR A 236 -12.94 -18.21 -2.73
N ASP A 237 -13.14 -19.02 -1.68
CA ASP A 237 -13.93 -20.24 -1.76
C ASP A 237 -15.40 -19.86 -1.86
N SER A 238 -16.12 -20.49 -2.78
CA SER A 238 -17.54 -20.22 -2.97
C SER A 238 -18.24 -20.40 -1.62
N LEU A 239 -19.08 -19.42 -1.25
CA LEU A 239 -19.97 -19.53 -0.10
C LEU A 239 -20.82 -20.82 -0.12
N TYR A 240 -20.90 -21.50 -1.28
CA TYR A 240 -21.54 -22.79 -1.48
C TYR A 240 -20.74 -24.00 -0.96
N ASP A 241 -19.41 -23.95 -0.88
CA ASP A 241 -18.62 -25.07 -0.33
C ASP A 241 -18.68 -25.12 1.21
N VAL A 242 -18.88 -23.95 1.85
CA VAL A 242 -19.08 -23.85 3.30
C VAL A 242 -20.53 -24.17 3.72
N ILE A 243 -21.51 -23.96 2.82
CA ILE A 243 -22.92 -24.33 3.05
C ILE A 243 -23.20 -25.78 2.57
N GLY A 244 -22.35 -26.34 1.70
CA GLY A 244 -22.52 -27.66 1.09
C GLY A 244 -21.91 -28.85 1.86
N MET A 245 -21.25 -28.63 2.99
CA MET A 245 -20.60 -29.70 3.77
C MET A 245 -21.51 -30.41 4.79
N ASP A 246 -22.84 -30.20 4.79
CA ASP A 246 -23.71 -30.87 5.78
C ASP A 246 -25.08 -31.36 5.23
N LEU A 247 -25.11 -31.86 3.99
CA LEU A 247 -26.33 -32.49 3.43
C LEU A 247 -26.19 -33.95 3.00
N ASP A 248 -25.06 -34.62 3.27
CA ASP A 248 -24.94 -36.06 3.05
C ASP A 248 -24.46 -36.81 4.31
N GLY A 249 -25.39 -36.93 5.25
CA GLY A 249 -25.64 -38.18 5.97
C GLY A 249 -24.64 -38.64 7.03
N ARG A 250 -25.04 -38.56 8.30
CA ARG A 250 -25.57 -39.73 9.07
C ARG A 250 -25.41 -39.50 10.58
N GLY A 251 -26.52 -39.22 11.28
CA GLY A 251 -26.70 -39.68 12.66
C GLY A 251 -27.24 -38.69 13.69
N GLY A 252 -28.57 -38.53 13.73
CA GLY A 252 -29.35 -38.62 14.98
C GLY A 252 -29.53 -37.37 15.86
N GLY A 253 -30.77 -36.85 15.91
CA GLY A 253 -31.30 -36.05 17.02
C GLY A 253 -32.12 -34.82 16.62
N VAL A 254 -33.45 -34.96 16.59
CA VAL A 254 -34.44 -33.92 16.23
C VAL A 254 -34.75 -32.98 17.43
N PRO A 255 -35.59 -31.92 17.32
CA PRO A 255 -35.22 -30.52 17.11
C PRO A 255 -35.78 -29.56 18.19
N SER A 256 -35.48 -28.26 18.12
CA SER A 256 -36.44 -27.14 18.31
C SER A 256 -35.72 -25.87 18.77
N GLY A 257 -35.75 -24.82 17.95
CA GLY A 257 -35.17 -23.54 18.34
C GLY A 257 -35.16 -22.43 17.29
N ARG A 258 -36.20 -22.34 16.45
CA ARG A 258 -36.79 -21.09 15.93
C ARG A 258 -35.84 -19.93 15.56
N ALA A 259 -35.69 -19.74 14.25
CA ALA A 259 -35.40 -18.51 13.50
C ALA A 259 -35.36 -17.18 14.28
N MET A 260 -34.19 -16.52 14.19
CA MET A 260 -34.06 -15.14 13.70
C MET A 260 -32.80 -15.14 12.82
N LEU A 261 -32.88 -14.98 11.50
CA LEU A 261 -32.91 -13.65 10.86
C LEU A 261 -32.18 -12.60 11.70
N GLY A 262 -30.92 -12.89 12.03
CA GLY A 262 -29.97 -11.91 12.49
C GLY A 262 -29.78 -10.90 11.37
N ARG A 263 -30.33 -9.71 11.57
CA ARG A 263 -29.91 -8.49 10.88
C ARG A 263 -28.39 -8.53 10.75
N VAL A 264 -27.89 -8.59 9.53
CA VAL A 264 -26.54 -8.09 9.26
C VAL A 264 -26.63 -6.60 9.57
N ASP A 265 -26.05 -6.22 10.70
CA ASP A 265 -25.94 -4.82 11.09
C ASP A 265 -25.12 -4.14 9.98
N VAL A 266 -25.74 -3.20 9.26
CA VAL A 266 -25.15 -2.50 8.10
C VAL A 266 -24.01 -1.55 8.55
N ASN A 267 -23.67 -1.58 9.84
CA ASN A 267 -22.57 -0.83 10.45
C ASN A 267 -21.25 -1.62 10.57
N ASP A 268 -21.20 -2.90 10.19
CA ASP A 268 -20.01 -3.77 10.36
C ASP A 268 -19.22 -4.04 9.05
N VAL A 269 -19.52 -3.34 7.96
CA VAL A 269 -18.74 -3.45 6.72
C VAL A 269 -17.45 -2.66 6.87
N VAL A 270 -16.43 -3.30 7.45
CA VAL A 270 -15.06 -2.78 7.48
C VAL A 270 -14.55 -2.70 6.04
N VAL A 271 -14.42 -1.49 5.51
CA VAL A 271 -13.81 -1.25 4.19
C VAL A 271 -12.32 -1.59 4.29
N GLY A 272 -11.87 -2.58 3.50
CA GLY A 272 -10.49 -2.99 3.40
C GLY A 272 -9.71 -2.19 2.35
N LEU A 273 -8.39 -2.41 2.28
CA LEU A 273 -7.57 -1.78 1.25
C LEU A 273 -8.01 -2.23 -0.15
N LEU A 274 -8.41 -3.50 -0.28
CA LEU A 274 -8.81 -4.06 -1.57
C LEU A 274 -10.01 -3.31 -2.18
N ASP A 275 -11.00 -2.94 -1.37
CA ASP A 275 -12.16 -2.17 -1.82
C ASP A 275 -11.71 -0.83 -2.43
N VAL A 276 -10.83 -0.11 -1.72
CA VAL A 276 -10.28 1.18 -2.18
C VAL A 276 -9.51 1.02 -3.51
N LEU A 277 -8.71 -0.05 -3.63
CA LEU A 277 -7.97 -0.35 -4.86
C LEU A 277 -8.90 -0.69 -6.02
N GLU A 278 -9.98 -1.44 -5.77
CA GLU A 278 -10.98 -1.80 -6.77
C GLU A 278 -11.70 -0.56 -7.31
N ALA A 279 -12.20 0.33 -6.45
CA ALA A 279 -12.83 1.56 -6.94
C ALA A 279 -11.86 2.53 -7.62
N PHE A 280 -10.58 2.51 -7.26
CA PHE A 280 -9.56 3.25 -7.99
C PHE A 280 -9.44 2.71 -9.43
N VAL A 281 -9.30 1.39 -9.60
CA VAL A 281 -9.25 0.76 -10.92
C VAL A 281 -10.53 1.02 -11.70
N GLN A 282 -11.69 0.92 -11.06
CA GLN A 282 -12.97 1.19 -11.69
C GLN A 282 -13.11 2.65 -12.14
N CYS A 283 -12.54 3.59 -11.37
CA CYS A 283 -12.44 4.99 -11.78
C CYS A 283 -11.55 5.14 -13.02
N CYS A 284 -10.37 4.51 -13.04
CA CYS A 284 -9.49 4.53 -14.22
C CYS A 284 -10.16 3.91 -15.45
N HIS A 285 -10.87 2.79 -15.29
CA HIS A 285 -11.65 2.13 -16.33
C HIS A 285 -12.72 3.07 -16.89
N SER A 286 -13.56 3.63 -16.02
CA SER A 286 -14.69 4.48 -16.42
C SER A 286 -14.27 5.79 -17.09
N HIS A 287 -13.07 6.29 -16.76
CA HIS A 287 -12.53 7.56 -17.29
C HIS A 287 -11.36 7.37 -18.25
N ARG A 288 -11.20 6.16 -18.81
CA ARG A 288 -10.10 5.80 -19.70
C ARG A 288 -9.88 6.81 -20.82
N CYS A 289 -10.94 7.17 -21.56
CA CYS A 289 -10.85 8.10 -22.68
C CYS A 289 -10.32 9.49 -22.26
N ALA A 290 -10.72 9.98 -21.09
CA ALA A 290 -10.25 11.26 -20.57
C ALA A 290 -8.77 11.17 -20.14
N ILE A 291 -8.38 10.07 -19.50
CA ILE A 291 -6.99 9.79 -19.10
C ILE A 291 -6.09 9.73 -20.34
N GLU A 292 -6.50 8.99 -21.36
CA GLU A 292 -5.75 8.87 -22.62
C GLU A 292 -5.67 10.21 -23.36
N ALA A 293 -6.73 11.02 -23.38
CA ALA A 293 -6.70 12.34 -24.00
C ALA A 293 -5.69 13.28 -23.31
N MET A 294 -5.59 13.24 -21.99
CA MET A 294 -4.61 14.03 -21.24
C MET A 294 -3.16 13.55 -21.48
N HIS A 295 -2.95 12.25 -21.74
CA HIS A 295 -1.64 11.73 -22.16
C HIS A 295 -1.32 12.03 -23.63
N GLY A 296 -2.32 11.96 -24.52
CA GLY A 296 -2.20 12.11 -25.97
C GLY A 296 -2.08 13.55 -26.45
N GLY A 297 -2.53 14.54 -25.67
CA GLY A 297 -2.37 15.97 -25.95
C GLY A 297 -0.91 16.45 -26.04
N SER A 298 0.07 15.60 -25.71
CA SER A 298 1.49 15.89 -25.84
C SER A 298 2.18 15.19 -27.03
N ALA A 299 1.48 14.36 -27.81
CA ALA A 299 2.10 13.46 -28.80
C ALA A 299 1.59 13.63 -30.24
N GLY A 300 0.90 14.73 -30.57
CA GLY A 300 0.23 14.87 -31.86
C GLY A 300 0.30 16.26 -32.47
N MET A 301 1.49 16.77 -32.81
CA MET A 301 1.73 17.68 -33.95
C MET A 301 3.23 17.67 -34.30
N SER A 302 3.71 16.57 -34.89
CA SER A 302 4.95 16.62 -35.66
C SER A 302 4.64 17.05 -37.09
N SER A 303 4.45 18.37 -37.28
CA SER A 303 4.79 19.03 -38.54
C SER A 303 6.26 19.42 -38.46
N PRO A 304 7.10 19.09 -39.44
CA PRO A 304 8.48 19.56 -39.48
C PRO A 304 8.47 21.01 -39.98
N GLY A 305 8.26 21.96 -39.06
CA GLY A 305 8.27 23.37 -39.39
C GLY A 305 8.23 24.22 -38.13
N GLU A 306 9.30 24.97 -37.92
CA GLU A 306 9.46 26.06 -36.95
C GLU A 306 9.62 25.68 -35.47
N ARG A 307 10.88 25.80 -35.03
CA ARG A 307 11.28 25.98 -33.64
C ARG A 307 10.57 27.20 -33.06
N THR A 308 9.45 27.00 -32.38
CA THR A 308 8.87 27.99 -31.47
C THR A 308 8.88 27.44 -30.04
N SER A 309 9.44 28.27 -29.17
CA SER A 309 9.47 28.28 -27.70
C SER A 309 8.94 27.08 -26.92
N CYS A 310 9.79 26.60 -25.99
CA CYS A 310 9.45 25.81 -24.81
C CYS A 310 8.04 26.11 -24.25
N ALA A 311 7.04 25.32 -24.64
CA ALA A 311 5.79 25.25 -23.91
C ALA A 311 6.11 24.58 -22.57
N ALA A 312 6.15 25.39 -21.51
CA ALA A 312 6.34 24.91 -20.16
C ALA A 312 5.30 23.82 -19.89
N ARG A 313 5.76 22.60 -19.56
CA ARG A 313 4.88 21.58 -19.00
C ARG A 313 4.08 22.23 -17.88
N PRO A 314 2.74 22.08 -17.84
CA PRO A 314 1.98 22.57 -16.72
C PRO A 314 2.63 22.04 -15.44
N PRO A 315 2.75 22.86 -14.38
CA PRO A 315 3.34 22.43 -13.14
C PRO A 315 2.68 21.12 -12.71
N VAL A 316 3.48 20.19 -12.23
CA VAL A 316 3.11 18.79 -11.94
C VAL A 316 1.78 18.66 -11.17
N ASP A 317 1.52 19.63 -10.29
CA ASP A 317 0.32 19.69 -9.46
C ASP A 317 -0.95 20.07 -10.25
N ALA A 318 -0.83 20.79 -11.38
CA ALA A 318 -1.95 21.14 -12.25
C ALA A 318 -2.51 19.93 -13.00
N ALA A 319 -1.66 18.98 -13.42
CA ALA A 319 -2.12 17.76 -14.07
C ALA A 319 -2.93 16.86 -13.12
N LEU A 320 -2.49 16.72 -11.86
CA LEU A 320 -3.24 15.99 -10.83
C LEU A 320 -4.52 16.72 -10.43
N SER A 321 -4.48 18.04 -10.36
CA SER A 321 -5.68 18.85 -10.07
C SER A 321 -6.73 18.69 -11.16
N ASN A 322 -6.32 18.58 -12.43
CA ASN A 322 -7.23 18.36 -13.55
C ASN A 322 -7.88 16.95 -13.55
N PHE A 323 -7.24 15.99 -12.90
CA PHE A 323 -7.74 14.63 -12.72
C PHE A 323 -7.76 14.22 -11.25
N ASN A 324 -8.65 14.87 -10.50
CA ASN A 324 -8.89 14.54 -9.10
C ASN A 324 -9.81 13.31 -8.97
N PHE A 325 -9.30 12.19 -8.47
CA PHE A 325 -10.07 10.95 -8.31
C PHE A 325 -11.28 11.11 -7.40
N PHE A 326 -11.17 11.95 -6.36
CA PHE A 326 -12.30 12.20 -5.48
C PHE A 326 -13.45 12.87 -6.23
N GLU A 327 -13.18 13.76 -7.18
CA GLU A 327 -14.22 14.41 -7.99
C GLU A 327 -14.76 13.50 -9.09
N ARG A 328 -13.90 12.64 -9.67
CA ARG A 328 -14.26 11.75 -10.79
C ARG A 328 -15.04 10.51 -10.37
N SER A 329 -14.90 10.06 -9.13
CA SER A 329 -15.58 8.85 -8.64
C SER A 329 -16.12 9.03 -7.20
N PRO A 330 -17.45 9.25 -7.05
CA PRO A 330 -18.10 9.27 -5.74
C PRO A 330 -17.90 7.97 -4.95
N LEU A 331 -17.91 6.82 -5.65
CA LEU A 331 -17.67 5.51 -5.04
C LEU A 331 -16.25 5.42 -4.44
N TYR A 332 -15.23 5.81 -5.21
CA TYR A 332 -13.85 5.82 -4.74
C TYR A 332 -13.69 6.75 -3.54
N ARG A 333 -14.26 7.97 -3.62
CA ARG A 333 -14.25 8.91 -2.49
C ARG A 333 -14.90 8.32 -1.25
N GLN A 334 -16.05 7.65 -1.39
CA GLN A 334 -16.76 7.03 -0.28
C GLN A 334 -15.93 5.92 0.38
N GLN A 335 -15.37 5.00 -0.40
CA GLN A 335 -14.55 3.92 0.13
C GLN A 335 -13.25 4.44 0.75
N TRP A 336 -12.60 5.41 0.10
CA TRP A 336 -11.40 6.05 0.64
C TRP A 336 -11.70 6.73 1.99
N ASN A 337 -12.82 7.47 2.10
CA ASN A 337 -13.23 8.10 3.35
C ASN A 337 -13.55 7.07 4.44
N ALA A 338 -14.27 5.99 4.09
CA ALA A 338 -14.60 4.92 5.02
C ALA A 338 -13.35 4.21 5.55
N PHE A 339 -12.42 3.86 4.65
CA PHE A 339 -11.14 3.24 5.00
C PHE A 339 -10.31 4.13 5.95
N HIS A 340 -10.34 5.45 5.75
CA HIS A 340 -9.58 6.40 6.56
C HIS A 340 -10.36 7.02 7.73
N ALA A 341 -11.57 6.55 8.04
CA ALA A 341 -12.44 7.18 9.05
C ALA A 341 -11.75 7.31 10.43
N HIS A 342 -11.02 6.29 10.87
CA HIS A 342 -10.27 6.29 12.14
C HIS A 342 -8.99 7.15 12.12
N ARG A 343 -8.67 7.77 10.99
CA ARG A 343 -7.46 8.57 10.75
C ARG A 343 -7.77 9.96 10.23
N ALA A 344 -9.05 10.37 10.30
CA ALA A 344 -9.51 11.65 9.79
C ALA A 344 -8.70 12.81 10.38
N ASP A 345 -8.42 12.80 11.69
CA ASP A 345 -7.65 13.86 12.36
C ASP A 345 -6.22 13.98 11.81
N LEU A 346 -5.54 12.85 11.60
CA LEU A 346 -4.18 12.81 11.06
C LEU A 346 -4.16 13.39 9.64
N LEU A 347 -5.14 13.02 8.81
CA LEU A 347 -5.23 13.46 7.42
C LEU A 347 -5.73 14.90 7.30
N HIS A 348 -6.59 15.37 8.20
CA HIS A 348 -7.20 16.70 8.16
C HIS A 348 -6.16 17.81 8.04
N SER A 349 -5.05 17.70 8.78
CA SER A 349 -3.92 18.65 8.71
C SER A 349 -3.32 18.81 7.30
N TYR A 350 -3.40 17.78 6.45
CA TYR A 350 -2.92 17.80 5.08
C TYR A 350 -3.95 18.38 4.10
N PHE A 351 -5.24 18.47 4.47
CA PHE A 351 -6.30 19.05 3.63
C PHE A 351 -6.60 20.52 3.95
N THR A 352 -6.32 20.97 5.18
CA THR A 352 -6.59 22.37 5.62
C THR A 352 -5.38 23.30 5.53
N GLY A 353 -4.22 22.78 5.09
CA GLY A 353 -2.98 23.53 4.91
C GLY A 353 -2.93 24.42 3.67
#